data_AF-A0A1H8FJG7-F1
#
_entry.id   AF-A0A1H8FJG7-F1
#
_cell.length_a   1.000
_cell.length_b   1.000
_cell.length_c   1.000
_cell.angle_alpha   90.00
_cell.angle_beta   90.00
_cell.angle_gamma   90.00
#
_symmetry.space_group_name_H-M   'P 1'
#
loop_
_entity.id
_entity.type
_entity.pdbx_description
1 polymer ?
#
loop_
_entity_poly.entity_id
_entity_poly.type
_entity_poly.pdbx_seq_one_letter_code
_entity_poly.pdbx_strand_id
1 'polypeptide(L)'
;MLKIGDFSRLTRVSIRMLRYYDEIGLLPPAAIDGSTGYRYYSADQIETVHGIKSLREMGFGFPEFGEWLKESGNTRRLLELLAKQKHQIAETIEQENEKLLRVGRMLEHLTKEDSTMDYTIALKSVPAYRVLSLRNIIPAYNAEGVLWEELTRFAGANGVKALEPSYAIYHDQGYKEQDVMSR
;
A
#
# COMPACT_ATOMS: atom_id res chain seq x y z
N MET A 1 39.67 -15.75 -22.08
CA MET A 1 39.68 -14.84 -20.90
C MET A 1 39.40 -13.42 -21.38
N LEU A 2 38.75 -12.60 -20.55
CA LEU A 2 38.26 -11.27 -20.87
C LEU A 2 39.03 -10.23 -20.06
N LYS A 3 39.43 -9.12 -20.68
CA LYS A 3 39.99 -7.98 -19.93
C LYS A 3 38.91 -7.37 -19.05
N ILE A 4 39.29 -6.78 -17.91
CA ILE A 4 38.35 -6.15 -16.97
C ILE A 4 37.38 -5.15 -17.62
N GLY A 5 37.82 -4.42 -18.67
CA GLY A 5 36.95 -3.50 -19.42
C GLY A 5 35.87 -4.21 -20.25
N ASP A 6 36.21 -5.30 -20.91
CA ASP A 6 35.24 -6.09 -21.68
C ASP A 6 34.30 -6.85 -20.75
N PHE A 7 34.83 -7.39 -19.65
CA PHE A 7 34.04 -8.05 -18.61
C PHE A 7 33.05 -7.07 -17.94
N SER A 8 33.48 -5.83 -17.69
CA SER A 8 32.62 -4.75 -17.18
C SER A 8 31.45 -4.45 -18.12
N ARG A 9 31.69 -4.39 -19.43
CA ARG A 9 30.63 -4.16 -20.44
C ARG A 9 29.63 -5.31 -20.51
N LEU A 10 30.11 -6.56 -20.46
CA LEU A 10 29.26 -7.75 -20.54
C LEU A 10 28.39 -7.92 -19.30
N THR A 11 28.96 -7.71 -18.11
CA THR A 11 28.25 -7.89 -16.83
C THR A 11 27.47 -6.65 -16.37
N ARG A 12 27.66 -5.50 -17.04
CA ARG A 12 27.16 -4.18 -16.63
C ARG A 12 27.58 -3.77 -15.21
N VAL A 13 28.70 -4.30 -14.73
CA VAL A 13 29.32 -3.92 -13.45
C VAL A 13 30.50 -3.01 -13.74
N SER A 14 30.60 -1.88 -13.04
CA SER A 14 31.71 -0.93 -13.27
C SER A 14 33.06 -1.56 -12.94
N ILE A 15 34.11 -1.14 -13.63
CA ILE A 15 35.50 -1.57 -13.35
C ILE A 15 35.86 -1.35 -11.88
N ARG A 16 35.41 -0.24 -11.29
CA ARG A 16 35.61 0.06 -9.86
C ARG A 16 35.00 -1.01 -8.96
N MET A 17 33.77 -1.44 -9.25
CA MET A 17 33.09 -2.49 -8.49
C MET A 17 33.75 -3.86 -8.67
N LEU A 18 34.23 -4.18 -9.87
CA LEU A 18 34.97 -5.43 -10.11
C LEU A 18 36.30 -5.47 -9.33
N ARG A 19 37.01 -4.34 -9.23
CA ARG A 19 38.21 -4.23 -8.37
C ARG A 19 37.84 -4.38 -6.89
N TYR A 20 36.73 -3.77 -6.47
CA TYR A 20 36.26 -3.93 -5.11
C TYR A 20 35.90 -5.39 -4.79
N TYR A 21 35.25 -6.11 -5.71
CA TYR A 21 34.95 -7.54 -5.54
C TYR A 21 36.20 -8.40 -5.45
N ASP A 22 37.26 -8.06 -6.18
CA ASP A 22 38.59 -8.67 -6.04
C ASP A 22 39.19 -8.37 -4.65
N GLU A 23 39.19 -7.11 -4.22
CA GLU A 23 39.73 -6.67 -2.92
C GLU A 23 39.10 -7.38 -1.71
N ILE A 24 37.78 -7.60 -1.75
CA ILE A 24 37.07 -8.30 -0.66
C ILE A 24 37.04 -9.83 -0.85
N GLY A 25 37.71 -10.35 -1.89
CA GLY A 25 37.78 -11.79 -2.20
C GLY A 25 36.49 -12.42 -2.71
N LEU A 26 35.52 -11.60 -3.15
CA LEU A 26 34.21 -12.04 -3.67
C LEU A 26 34.31 -12.58 -5.09
N LEU A 27 35.14 -11.93 -5.91
CA LEU A 27 35.35 -12.30 -7.31
C LEU A 27 36.81 -12.03 -7.70
N PRO A 28 37.74 -12.91 -7.29
CA PRO A 28 39.12 -12.78 -7.70
C PRO A 28 39.25 -12.93 -9.23
N PRO A 29 40.13 -12.17 -9.90
CA PRO A 29 40.38 -12.33 -11.33
C PRO A 29 40.93 -13.74 -11.59
N ALA A 30 40.49 -14.37 -12.67
CA ALA A 30 40.99 -15.67 -13.10
C ALA A 30 42.50 -15.66 -13.43
N ALA A 31 43.05 -14.51 -13.86
CA ALA A 31 44.48 -14.31 -13.96
C ALA A 31 44.86 -12.82 -13.81
N ILE A 32 46.08 -12.59 -13.34
CA ILE A 32 46.73 -11.28 -13.33
C ILE A 32 48.02 -11.40 -14.16
N ASP A 33 48.18 -10.51 -15.13
CA ASP A 33 49.41 -10.42 -15.91
C ASP A 33 50.56 -9.90 -15.02
N GLY A 34 51.59 -10.72 -14.84
CA GLY A 34 52.72 -10.41 -13.96
C GLY A 34 53.63 -9.27 -14.44
N SER A 35 53.53 -8.88 -15.72
CA SER A 35 54.34 -7.80 -16.31
C SER A 35 53.61 -6.45 -16.32
N THR A 36 52.29 -6.47 -16.51
CA THR A 36 51.48 -5.25 -16.67
C THR A 36 50.47 -5.01 -15.55
N GLY A 37 50.24 -6.00 -14.68
CA GLY A 37 49.23 -5.94 -13.62
C GLY A 37 47.78 -5.99 -14.11
N TYR A 38 47.56 -6.28 -15.41
CA TYR A 38 46.21 -6.36 -15.97
C TYR A 38 45.44 -7.57 -15.44
N ARG A 39 44.17 -7.34 -15.10
CA ARG A 39 43.23 -8.36 -14.61
C ARG A 39 42.44 -8.97 -15.75
N TYR A 40 42.34 -10.29 -15.73
CA TYR A 40 41.59 -11.09 -16.67
C TYR A 40 40.56 -11.96 -15.95
N TYR A 41 39.35 -12.02 -16.49
CA TYR A 41 38.22 -12.79 -15.96
C TYR A 41 37.82 -13.88 -16.95
N SER A 42 37.30 -15.01 -16.47
CA SER A 42 36.75 -16.06 -17.34
C SER A 42 35.29 -15.76 -17.72
N ALA A 43 34.77 -16.45 -18.73
CA ALA A 43 33.35 -16.35 -19.08
C ALA A 43 32.46 -16.96 -17.99
N ASP A 44 32.92 -18.02 -17.31
CA ASP A 44 32.17 -18.71 -16.24
C ASP A 44 31.92 -17.79 -15.04
N GLN A 45 32.81 -16.82 -14.80
CA GLN A 45 32.65 -15.81 -13.74
C GLN A 45 31.50 -14.82 -13.99
N ILE A 46 30.92 -14.80 -15.20
CA ILE A 46 29.74 -13.97 -15.50
C ILE A 46 28.53 -14.44 -14.67
N GLU A 47 28.33 -15.74 -14.53
CA GLU A 47 27.23 -16.30 -13.72
C GLU A 47 27.38 -15.92 -12.24
N THR A 48 28.61 -15.94 -11.72
CA THR A 48 28.91 -15.48 -10.37
C THR A 48 28.51 -14.02 -10.18
N VAL A 49 28.84 -13.14 -11.14
CA VAL A 49 28.47 -11.72 -11.07
C VAL A 49 26.96 -11.52 -11.11
N HIS A 50 26.25 -12.29 -11.94
CA HIS A 50 24.78 -12.25 -11.96
C HIS A 50 24.19 -12.69 -10.62
N GLY A 51 24.74 -13.73 -9.99
CA GLY A 51 24.35 -14.14 -8.63
C GLY A 51 24.58 -13.04 -7.59
N ILE A 52 25.75 -12.39 -7.61
CA ILE A 52 26.07 -11.25 -6.74
C ILE A 52 25.04 -10.13 -6.93
N LYS A 53 24.70 -9.79 -8.18
CA LYS A 53 23.75 -8.73 -8.50
C LYS A 53 22.35 -9.05 -7.99
N SER A 54 21.85 -10.27 -8.25
CA SER A 54 20.53 -10.70 -7.82
C SER A 54 20.38 -10.67 -6.30
N LEU A 55 21.40 -11.13 -5.55
CA LEU A 55 21.36 -11.07 -4.08
C LEU A 55 21.43 -9.62 -3.57
N ARG A 56 22.23 -8.76 -4.19
CA ARG A 56 22.25 -7.32 -3.87
C ARG A 56 20.88 -6.67 -4.09
N GLU A 57 20.20 -7.01 -5.19
CA GLU A 57 18.85 -6.52 -5.49
C GLU A 57 17.80 -7.03 -4.47
N MET A 58 18.01 -8.21 -3.88
CA MET A 58 17.19 -8.75 -2.79
C MET A 58 17.53 -8.16 -1.41
N GLY A 59 18.48 -7.22 -1.34
CA GLY A 59 18.86 -6.53 -0.10
C GLY A 59 19.92 -7.22 0.75
N PHE A 60 20.63 -8.21 0.20
CA PHE A 60 21.79 -8.81 0.88
C PHE A 60 23.04 -7.92 0.79
N GLY A 61 23.84 -7.90 1.85
CA GLY A 61 25.14 -7.25 1.85
C GLY A 61 26.24 -8.12 1.23
N PHE A 62 27.45 -7.55 1.13
CA PHE A 62 28.64 -8.26 0.68
C PHE A 62 29.19 -9.27 1.70
N PRO A 63 29.16 -9.03 3.02
CA PRO A 63 29.59 -10.01 4.02
C PRO A 63 28.85 -11.35 3.92
N GLU A 64 27.52 -11.29 3.75
CA GLU A 64 26.65 -12.47 3.64
C GLU A 64 26.98 -13.30 2.40
N PHE A 65 27.34 -12.64 1.30
CA PHE A 65 27.76 -13.32 0.07
C PHE A 65 29.16 -13.95 0.22
N GLY A 66 30.08 -13.26 0.90
CA GLY A 66 31.41 -13.79 1.19
C GLY A 66 31.36 -15.06 2.05
N GLU A 67 30.45 -15.12 3.04
CA GLU A 67 30.21 -16.33 3.83
C GLU A 67 29.64 -17.47 2.98
N TRP A 68 28.63 -17.19 2.14
CA TRP A 68 28.03 -18.20 1.27
C TRP A 68 29.04 -18.80 0.26
N LEU A 69 29.89 -17.97 -0.36
CA LEU A 69 30.93 -18.44 -1.28
C LEU A 69 31.98 -19.32 -0.57
N LYS A 70 32.38 -18.95 0.65
CA LYS A 70 33.40 -19.69 1.42
C LYS A 70 32.92 -21.09 1.83
N GLU A 71 31.62 -21.26 2.04
CA GLU A 71 31.01 -22.55 2.36
C GLU A 71 30.73 -23.44 1.13
N SER A 72 31.41 -23.19 0.01
CA SER A 72 31.29 -23.97 -1.24
C SER A 72 29.88 -23.99 -1.82
N GLY A 73 29.10 -22.92 -1.62
CA GLY A 73 27.75 -22.83 -2.18
C GLY A 73 26.77 -23.80 -1.53
N ASN A 74 26.90 -24.06 -0.22
CA ASN A 74 25.96 -24.88 0.53
C ASN A 74 24.52 -24.38 0.34
N THR A 75 23.74 -25.11 -0.47
CA THR A 75 22.37 -24.78 -0.83
C THR A 75 21.49 -24.61 0.40
N ARG A 76 21.73 -25.39 1.47
CA ARG A 76 20.95 -25.30 2.71
C ARG A 76 21.13 -23.95 3.39
N ARG A 77 22.38 -23.47 3.47
CA ARG A 77 22.68 -22.17 4.09
C ARG A 77 22.10 -21.02 3.28
N LEU A 78 22.17 -21.09 1.96
CA LEU A 78 21.54 -20.11 1.07
C LEU A 78 20.02 -20.06 1.27
N LEU A 79 19.37 -21.23 1.36
CA LEU A 79 17.93 -21.31 1.62
C LEU A 79 17.56 -20.68 2.97
N GLU A 80 18.35 -20.90 4.02
CA GLU A 80 18.14 -20.27 5.34
C GLU A 80 18.27 -18.74 5.25
N LEU A 81 19.29 -18.23 4.57
CA LEU A 81 19.49 -16.79 4.37
C LEU A 81 18.34 -16.16 3.57
N LEU A 82 17.92 -16.81 2.48
CA LEU A 82 16.79 -16.37 1.66
C LEU A 82 15.47 -16.39 2.43
N ALA A 83 15.22 -17.43 3.23
CA ALA A 83 14.03 -17.52 4.07
C ALA A 83 13.99 -16.41 5.12
N LYS A 84 15.13 -16.15 5.78
CA LYS A 84 15.27 -15.06 6.75
C LYS A 84 15.02 -13.70 6.10
N GLN A 85 15.62 -13.44 4.94
CA GLN A 85 15.44 -12.18 4.22
C GLN A 85 13.98 -11.99 3.78
N LYS A 86 13.34 -13.05 3.27
CA LYS A 86 11.92 -13.02 2.91
C LYS A 86 11.05 -12.64 4.12
N HIS A 87 11.34 -13.20 5.29
CA HIS A 87 10.60 -12.88 6.50
C HIS A 87 10.80 -11.41 6.92
N GLN A 88 12.04 -10.91 6.90
CA GLN A 88 12.34 -9.52 7.24
C GLN A 88 11.65 -8.51 6.30
N ILE A 89 11.62 -8.82 5.00
CA ILE A 89 10.90 -8.01 4.00
C ILE A 89 9.40 -8.01 4.31
N ALA A 90 8.82 -9.16 4.65
CA ALA A 90 7.40 -9.26 4.99
C ALA A 90 7.03 -8.42 6.24
N GLU A 91 7.84 -8.50 7.30
CA GLU A 91 7.65 -7.66 8.49
C GLU A 91 7.76 -6.16 8.16
N THR A 92 8.72 -5.79 7.30
CA THR A 92 8.88 -4.40 6.87
C THR A 92 7.64 -3.92 6.10
N ILE A 93 7.11 -4.73 5.19
CA ILE A 93 5.89 -4.42 4.45
C ILE A 93 4.70 -4.21 5.41
N GLU A 94 4.56 -5.06 6.42
CA GLU A 94 3.50 -4.92 7.43
C GLU A 94 3.61 -3.59 8.17
N GLN A 95 4.81 -3.25 8.67
CA GLN A 95 5.07 -1.99 9.37
C GLN A 95 4.83 -0.76 8.47
N GLU A 96 5.26 -0.80 7.20
CA GLU A 96 5.03 0.30 6.27
C GLU A 96 3.54 0.46 5.91
N ASN A 97 2.78 -0.64 5.82
CA ASN A 97 1.33 -0.58 5.64
C ASN A 97 0.62 0.05 6.85
N GLU A 98 1.04 -0.26 8.07
CA GLU A 98 0.50 0.38 9.28
C GLU A 98 0.77 1.89 9.29
N LYS A 99 1.98 2.30 8.91
CA LYS A 99 2.34 3.72 8.76
C LYS A 99 1.48 4.39 7.69
N LEU A 100 1.29 3.74 6.54
CA LEU A 100 0.46 4.24 5.45
C LEU A 100 -0.99 4.46 5.90
N LEU A 101 -1.57 3.52 6.64
CA LEU A 101 -2.91 3.66 7.22
C LEU A 101 -2.99 4.83 8.20
N ARG A 102 -1.96 5.05 9.03
CA ARG A 102 -1.91 6.20 9.95
C ARG A 102 -1.84 7.53 9.20
N VAL A 103 -1.03 7.62 8.14
CA VAL A 103 -0.97 8.80 7.28
C VAL A 103 -2.31 9.05 6.60
N GLY A 104 -2.96 8.01 6.06
CA GLY A 104 -4.28 8.11 5.45
C GLY A 104 -5.34 8.66 6.40
N ARG A 105 -5.42 8.14 7.63
CA ARG A 105 -6.35 8.66 8.66
C ARG A 105 -6.09 10.13 9.00
N MET A 106 -4.82 10.53 9.10
CA MET A 106 -4.48 11.94 9.39
C MET A 106 -4.88 12.85 8.23
N LEU A 107 -4.68 12.43 6.98
CA LEU A 107 -5.11 13.16 5.80
C LEU A 107 -6.64 13.34 5.79
N GLU A 108 -7.39 12.27 6.08
CA GLU A 108 -8.86 12.35 6.20
C GLU A 108 -9.31 13.32 7.29
N HIS A 109 -8.64 13.33 8.45
CA HIS A 109 -8.97 14.23 9.54
C HIS A 109 -8.73 15.69 9.17
N LEU A 110 -7.55 16.01 8.65
CA LEU A 110 -7.17 17.38 8.29
C LEU A 110 -8.00 17.93 7.13
N THR A 111 -8.34 17.09 6.14
CA THR A 111 -9.21 17.50 5.02
C THR A 111 -10.67 17.69 5.42
N LYS A 112 -11.12 17.04 6.50
CA LYS A 112 -12.46 17.26 7.09
C LYS A 112 -12.50 18.49 8.01
N GLU A 113 -11.41 18.86 8.66
CA GLU A 113 -11.35 20.07 9.50
C GLU A 113 -11.29 21.37 8.68
N ASP A 114 -10.71 21.37 7.47
CA ASP A 114 -10.83 22.50 6.53
C ASP A 114 -12.25 22.66 5.96
N SER A 115 -13.12 21.66 6.16
CA SER A 115 -14.56 21.85 6.12
C SER A 115 -15.09 22.19 7.51
N THR A 116 -14.67 23.34 8.06
CA THR A 116 -15.58 24.13 8.89
C THR A 116 -16.82 24.35 8.04
N MET A 117 -17.85 23.53 8.27
CA MET A 117 -19.12 23.69 7.59
C MET A 117 -19.62 25.08 7.98
N ASP A 118 -19.49 26.04 7.07
CA ASP A 118 -20.09 27.38 7.15
C ASP A 118 -21.61 27.21 7.05
N TYR A 119 -22.20 26.57 8.05
CA TYR A 119 -23.63 26.52 8.22
C TYR A 119 -24.08 27.89 8.68
N THR A 120 -24.53 28.69 7.73
CA THR A 120 -25.28 29.89 8.05
C THR A 120 -26.64 29.45 8.59
N ILE A 121 -26.78 29.43 9.91
CA ILE A 121 -28.07 29.18 10.57
C ILE A 121 -28.96 30.40 10.32
N ALA A 122 -30.08 30.20 9.63
CA ALA A 122 -31.08 31.23 9.38
C ALA A 122 -32.44 30.80 9.93
N LEU A 123 -33.05 31.65 10.74
CA LEU A 123 -34.42 31.45 11.20
C LEU A 123 -35.41 31.87 10.10
N LYS A 124 -36.27 30.94 9.66
CA LYS A 124 -37.29 31.20 8.64
C LYS A 124 -38.67 30.88 9.20
N SER A 125 -39.64 31.74 8.92
CA SER A 125 -41.06 31.46 9.16
C SER A 125 -41.63 30.74 7.94
N VAL A 126 -42.32 29.62 8.16
CA VAL A 126 -43.01 28.84 7.12
C VAL A 126 -44.51 28.78 7.44
N PRO A 127 -45.40 28.87 6.43
CA PRO A 127 -46.85 28.75 6.65
C PRO A 127 -47.25 27.30 6.94
N ALA A 128 -48.50 27.10 7.38
CA ALA A 128 -49.03 25.76 7.59
C ALA A 128 -49.35 25.06 6.26
N TYR A 129 -48.90 23.81 6.12
CA TYR A 129 -49.14 22.97 4.94
C TYR A 129 -49.93 21.72 5.31
N ARG A 130 -50.73 21.22 4.36
CA ARG A 130 -51.27 19.87 4.42
C ARG A 130 -50.19 18.91 3.95
N VAL A 131 -49.88 17.91 4.77
CA VAL A 131 -48.84 16.92 4.48
C VAL A 131 -49.43 15.52 4.49
N LEU A 132 -48.93 14.68 3.60
CA LEU A 132 -49.04 13.24 3.71
C LEU A 132 -47.80 12.77 4.48
N SER A 133 -48.00 12.01 5.56
CA SER A 133 -46.90 11.56 6.43
C SER A 133 -47.05 10.10 6.81
N LEU A 134 -45.95 9.37 6.90
CA LEU A 134 -45.91 8.00 7.38
C LEU A 134 -44.95 7.90 8.54
N ARG A 135 -45.47 7.55 9.73
CA ARG A 135 -44.62 7.35 10.91
C ARG A 135 -44.40 5.87 11.14
N ASN A 136 -43.14 5.46 11.26
CA ASN A 136 -42.79 4.11 11.65
C ASN A 136 -41.41 4.04 12.34
N ILE A 137 -41.08 2.86 12.85
CA ILE A 137 -39.74 2.55 13.37
C ILE A 137 -38.92 1.97 12.22
N ILE A 138 -37.75 2.55 11.97
CA ILE A 138 -36.78 2.08 10.97
C ILE A 138 -35.54 1.50 11.66
N PRO A 139 -34.83 0.53 11.03
CA PRO A 139 -33.67 -0.11 11.64
C PRO A 139 -32.54 0.86 12.00
N ALA A 140 -32.34 1.93 11.22
CA ALA A 140 -31.32 2.96 11.44
C ALA A 140 -31.67 4.24 10.64
N TYR A 141 -31.04 5.38 10.95
CA TYR A 141 -31.31 6.67 10.27
C TYR A 141 -31.14 6.61 8.74
N ASN A 142 -30.16 5.86 8.25
CA ASN A 142 -29.90 5.70 6.81
C ASN A 142 -30.90 4.77 6.10
N ALA A 143 -31.80 4.12 6.84
CA ALA A 143 -32.84 3.23 6.29
C ALA A 143 -34.17 3.97 6.02
N GLU A 144 -34.17 5.30 6.05
CA GLU A 144 -35.37 6.13 5.82
C GLU A 144 -36.06 5.86 4.47
N GLY A 145 -35.30 5.40 3.47
CA GLY A 145 -35.82 5.02 2.15
C GLY A 145 -37.02 4.07 2.19
N VAL A 146 -37.09 3.21 3.21
CA VAL A 146 -38.22 2.28 3.41
C VAL A 146 -39.56 3.04 3.55
N LEU A 147 -39.56 4.14 4.31
CA LEU A 147 -40.78 4.95 4.50
C LEU A 147 -41.10 5.78 3.26
N TRP A 148 -40.08 6.29 2.56
CA TRP A 148 -40.27 7.01 1.29
C TRP A 148 -40.91 6.14 0.22
N GLU A 149 -40.46 4.90 0.08
CA GLU A 149 -41.01 3.95 -0.87
C GLU A 149 -42.49 3.65 -0.56
N GLU A 150 -42.83 3.43 0.71
CA GLU A 150 -44.20 3.16 1.13
C GLU A 150 -45.10 4.38 0.92
N LEU A 151 -44.65 5.57 1.31
CA LEU A 151 -45.37 6.83 1.14
C LEU A 151 -45.61 7.14 -0.34
N THR A 152 -44.60 6.93 -1.18
CA THR A 152 -44.67 7.18 -2.63
C THR A 152 -45.61 6.18 -3.30
N ARG A 153 -45.56 4.91 -2.90
CA ARG A 153 -46.49 3.87 -3.37
C ARG A 153 -47.93 4.23 -3.02
N PHE A 154 -48.18 4.66 -1.78
CA PHE A 154 -49.51 5.11 -1.35
C PHE A 154 -49.98 6.33 -2.15
N ALA A 155 -49.12 7.34 -2.31
CA ALA A 155 -49.45 8.54 -3.05
C ALA A 155 -49.80 8.24 -4.51
N GLY A 156 -48.99 7.41 -5.18
CA GLY A 156 -49.22 6.98 -6.56
C GLY A 156 -50.53 6.21 -6.74
N ALA A 157 -50.83 5.28 -5.83
CA ALA A 157 -52.08 4.51 -5.87
C ALA A 157 -53.34 5.38 -5.66
N ASN A 158 -53.21 6.51 -4.95
CA ASN A 158 -54.33 7.41 -4.64
C ASN A 158 -54.35 8.69 -5.50
N GLY A 159 -53.49 8.77 -6.54
CA GLY A 159 -53.41 9.96 -7.40
C GLY A 159 -52.98 11.24 -6.67
N VAL A 160 -52.33 11.11 -5.51
CA VAL A 160 -51.84 12.24 -4.72
C VAL A 160 -50.53 12.72 -5.31
N LYS A 161 -50.49 13.96 -5.78
CA LYS A 161 -49.27 14.60 -6.26
C LYS A 161 -48.54 15.28 -5.10
N ALA A 162 -47.38 14.76 -4.72
CA ALA A 162 -46.52 15.40 -3.73
C ALA A 162 -45.88 16.68 -4.32
N LEU A 163 -45.75 17.71 -3.49
CA LEU A 163 -45.03 18.94 -3.79
C LEU A 163 -43.70 18.91 -3.03
N GLU A 164 -42.62 19.31 -3.69
CA GLU A 164 -41.34 19.54 -3.03
C GLU A 164 -41.37 20.87 -2.24
N PRO A 165 -40.58 20.99 -1.17
CA PRO A 165 -39.67 19.98 -0.60
C PRO A 165 -40.37 18.98 0.35
N SER A 166 -39.87 17.75 0.33
CA SER A 166 -40.22 16.69 1.30
C SER A 166 -39.22 16.69 2.47
N TYR A 167 -39.66 16.28 3.66
CA TYR A 167 -38.82 16.28 4.86
C TYR A 167 -39.01 15.02 5.69
N ALA A 168 -37.95 14.64 6.40
CA ALA A 168 -37.97 13.63 7.46
C ALA A 168 -38.05 14.29 8.82
N ILE A 169 -38.82 13.72 9.76
CA ILE A 169 -38.79 14.13 11.16
C ILE A 169 -38.49 12.92 12.04
N TYR A 170 -37.36 12.99 12.75
CA TYR A 170 -37.01 12.02 13.79
C TYR A 170 -37.57 12.47 15.13
N HIS A 171 -38.25 11.56 15.83
CA HIS A 171 -38.97 11.87 17.06
C HIS A 171 -38.27 11.41 18.35
N ASP A 172 -37.13 10.73 18.23
CA ASP A 172 -36.35 10.29 19.37
C ASP A 172 -35.74 11.47 20.14
N GLN A 173 -35.79 11.41 21.48
CA GLN A 173 -35.24 12.44 22.38
C GLN A 173 -33.70 12.53 22.34
N GLY A 174 -33.04 11.59 21.66
CA GLY A 174 -31.61 11.52 21.48
C GLY A 174 -31.24 10.53 20.37
N TYR A 175 -29.94 10.39 20.11
CA TYR A 175 -29.44 9.44 19.12
C TYR A 175 -29.76 7.99 19.54
N LYS A 176 -30.18 7.17 18.57
CA LYS A 176 -30.32 5.73 18.72
C LYS A 176 -29.54 4.99 17.64
N GLU A 177 -28.83 3.93 18.04
CA GLU A 177 -28.10 3.07 17.10
C GLU A 177 -29.05 2.18 16.27
N GLN A 178 -30.24 1.89 16.81
CA GLN A 178 -31.25 1.05 16.16
C GLN A 178 -32.68 1.47 16.56
N ASP A 179 -33.67 0.99 15.80
CA ASP A 179 -35.10 1.21 16.08
C ASP A 179 -35.46 2.71 16.21
N VAL A 180 -35.08 3.47 15.18
CA VAL A 180 -35.25 4.92 15.08
C VAL A 180 -36.69 5.24 14.69
N MET A 181 -37.35 6.14 15.42
CA MET A 181 -38.71 6.57 15.09
C MET A 181 -38.69 7.74 14.11
N SER A 182 -39.10 7.47 12.88
CA SER A 182 -39.13 8.43 11.77
C SER A 182 -40.56 8.70 11.29
N ARG A 183 -40.82 9.93 10.81
CA ARG A 183 -42.06 10.36 10.17
C ARG A 183 -41.77 11.07 8.85
#